data_AF-A0AAU6JTN0-F1
#
_entry.id   AF-A0AAU6JTN0-F1
#
_cell.length_a   1.000
_cell.length_b   1.000
_cell.length_c   1.000
_cell.angle_alpha   90.00
_cell.angle_beta   90.00
_cell.angle_gamma   90.00
#
_symmetry.space_group_name_H-M   'P 1'
#
loop_
_entity.id
_entity.type
_entity.pdbx_description
1 polymer ?
#
loop_
_entity_poly.entity_id
_entity_poly.type
_entity_poly.pdbx_seq_one_letter_code
_entity_poly.pdbx_strand_id
1 'polypeptide(L)'
;MADDDVWAVIDDLWTWLDANRTHPDRESLLLRMLKLTEEVGEVAQAVIGATGQNPRKGASHTWDDVRSELCDVVITAMVALRTLAPDAGEVFTTHLAGVRERSLGPR
;
A
#
# COMPACT_ATOMS: atom_id res chain seq x y z
N MET A 1 -5.10 -16.44 7.02
CA MET A 1 -5.25 -15.26 7.87
C MET A 1 -6.62 -14.72 7.55
N ALA A 2 -7.55 -14.76 8.51
CA ALA A 2 -8.85 -14.11 8.32
C ALA A 2 -8.61 -12.60 8.16
N ASP A 3 -9.49 -11.86 7.46
CA ASP A 3 -9.28 -10.43 7.19
C ASP A 3 -9.01 -9.61 8.48
N ASP A 4 -9.57 -10.04 9.62
CA ASP A 4 -9.33 -9.46 10.95
C ASP A 4 -7.84 -9.49 11.36
N ASP A 5 -7.10 -10.52 10.95
CA ASP A 5 -5.68 -10.72 11.23
C ASP A 5 -4.81 -9.70 10.47
N VAL A 6 -5.21 -9.34 9.23
CA VAL A 6 -4.49 -8.36 8.42
C VAL A 6 -4.63 -6.96 8.99
N TRP A 7 -5.86 -6.55 9.36
CA TRP A 7 -6.08 -5.21 9.90
C TRP A 7 -5.45 -5.02 11.29
N ALA A 8 -5.39 -6.07 12.12
CA ALA A 8 -4.64 -6.03 13.36
C ALA A 8 -3.15 -5.73 13.13
N VAL A 9 -2.53 -6.37 12.14
CA VAL A 9 -1.12 -6.09 11.79
C VAL A 9 -0.95 -4.67 11.25
N ILE A 10 -1.88 -4.17 10.43
CA ILE A 10 -1.85 -2.78 9.96
C ILE A 10 -1.98 -1.79 11.12
N ASP A 11 -2.80 -2.08 12.12
CA ASP A 11 -2.94 -1.26 13.32
C ASP A 11 -1.65 -1.21 14.14
N ASP A 12 -0.96 -2.35 14.27
CA ASP A 12 0.35 -2.42 14.93
C ASP A 12 1.39 -1.58 14.18
N LEU A 13 1.45 -1.69 12.85
CA LEU A 13 2.34 -0.90 12.00
C LEU A 13 2.03 0.60 12.09
N TRP A 14 0.75 0.97 12.05
CA TRP A 14 0.33 2.35 12.20
C TRP A 14 0.71 2.91 13.58
N THR A 15 0.49 2.13 14.65
CA THR A 15 0.83 2.51 16.02
C THR A 15 2.33 2.75 16.16
N TRP A 16 3.14 1.85 15.60
CA TRP A 16 4.60 2.02 15.59
C TRP A 16 5.02 3.28 14.82
N LEU A 17 4.43 3.56 13.66
CA LEU A 17 4.72 4.76 12.88
C LEU A 17 4.29 6.05 13.59
N ASP A 18 3.14 6.06 14.26
CA ASP A 18 2.67 7.21 15.01
C ASP A 18 3.56 7.48 16.24
N ALA A 19 4.00 6.44 16.95
CA ALA A 19 4.94 6.57 18.06
C ALA A 19 6.32 7.11 17.64
N ASN A 20 6.72 6.92 16.38
CA ASN A 20 8.01 7.35 15.83
C ASN A 20 7.91 8.58 14.92
N ARG A 21 6.79 9.31 14.95
CA ARG A 21 6.60 10.48 14.08
C ARG A 21 7.51 11.64 14.48
N THR A 22 8.13 12.26 13.47
CA THR A 22 8.94 13.48 13.63
C THR A 22 8.14 14.76 13.41
N HIS A 23 6.97 14.66 12.77
CA HIS A 23 6.15 15.79 12.33
C HIS A 23 4.78 15.83 13.01
N PRO A 24 4.15 17.03 13.12
CA PRO A 24 2.77 17.17 13.60
C PRO A 24 1.74 16.43 12.73
N ASP A 25 0.53 16.21 13.26
CA ASP A 25 -0.50 15.34 12.68
C ASP A 25 -0.77 15.59 11.17
N ARG A 26 -0.94 16.86 10.76
CA ARG A 26 -1.24 17.21 9.36
C ARG A 26 -0.08 16.91 8.42
N GLU A 27 1.15 17.19 8.84
CA GLU A 27 2.34 16.91 8.03
C GLU A 27 2.58 15.40 7.91
N SER A 28 2.43 14.66 9.02
CA SER A 28 2.51 13.20 9.03
C SER A 28 1.50 12.55 8.08
N LEU A 29 0.27 13.06 8.02
CA LEU A 29 -0.72 12.61 7.05
C LEU A 29 -0.26 12.87 5.60
N LEU A 30 0.22 14.08 5.29
CA LEU A 30 0.68 14.41 3.95
C LEU A 30 1.88 13.54 3.53
N LEU A 31 2.82 13.28 4.45
CA LEU A 31 3.96 12.40 4.20
C LEU A 31 3.52 10.96 3.93
N ARG A 32 2.53 10.43 4.65
CA ARG A 32 1.95 9.11 4.37
C ARG A 32 1.31 9.04 2.98
N MET A 33 0.70 10.13 2.50
CA MET A 33 0.18 10.20 1.13
C MET A 33 1.31 10.26 0.09
N LEU A 34 2.41 10.97 0.38
CA LEU A 34 3.55 11.05 -0.53
C LEU A 34 4.29 9.71 -0.64
N LYS A 35 4.37 8.94 0.45
CA LYS A 35 4.96 7.59 0.45
C LYS A 35 4.31 6.66 -0.57
N LEU A 36 3.01 6.82 -0.87
CA LEU A 36 2.35 6.07 -1.96
C LEU A 36 3.01 6.31 -3.32
N THR A 37 3.41 7.55 -3.61
CA THR A 37 4.09 7.87 -4.88
C THR A 37 5.48 7.24 -4.93
N GLU A 38 6.17 7.19 -3.79
CA GLU A 38 7.47 6.53 -3.66
C GLU A 38 7.35 5.03 -3.98
N GLU A 39 6.45 4.29 -3.32
CA GLU A 39 6.26 2.85 -3.57
C GLU A 39 5.84 2.55 -5.02
N VAL A 40 4.97 3.37 -5.60
CA VAL A 40 4.59 3.23 -7.02
C VAL A 40 5.80 3.44 -7.94
N GLY A 41 6.72 4.33 -7.56
CA GLY A 41 8.00 4.53 -8.24
C GLY A 41 8.91 3.30 -8.14
N GLU A 42 8.92 2.62 -6.99
CA GLU A 42 9.67 1.37 -6.78
C GLU A 42 9.11 0.22 -7.61
N VAL A 43 7.77 0.08 -7.69
CA VAL A 43 7.12 -0.85 -8.63
C VAL A 43 7.57 -0.57 -10.07
N ALA A 44 7.56 0.69 -10.49
CA ALA A 44 8.00 1.06 -11.84
C ALA A 44 9.47 0.72 -12.08
N GLN A 45 10.34 0.96 -11.10
CA GLN A 45 11.75 0.59 -11.15
C GLN A 45 11.92 -0.93 -11.28
N ALA A 46 11.21 -1.71 -10.47
CA ALA A 46 11.27 -3.17 -10.49
C ALA A 46 10.78 -3.72 -11.83
N VAL A 47 9.70 -3.18 -12.41
CA VAL A 47 9.21 -3.59 -13.74
C VAL A 47 10.23 -3.28 -14.83
N ILE A 48 10.82 -2.08 -14.84
CA ILE A 48 11.87 -1.71 -15.80
C ILE A 48 13.08 -2.65 -15.65
N GLY A 49 13.44 -3.00 -14.41
CA GLY A 49 14.51 -3.94 -14.09
C GLY A 49 14.21 -5.37 -14.54
N ALA A 50 12.99 -5.87 -14.32
CA ALA A 50 12.57 -7.23 -14.67
C ALA A 50 12.40 -7.44 -16.16
N THR A 51 12.02 -6.39 -16.88
CA THR A 51 11.84 -6.42 -18.34
C THR A 51 13.13 -6.12 -19.11
N GLY A 52 14.20 -5.71 -18.43
CA GLY A 52 15.47 -5.31 -19.05
C GLY A 52 15.36 -4.11 -19.97
N GLN A 53 14.30 -3.30 -19.83
CA GLN A 53 14.00 -2.17 -20.74
C GLN A 53 15.04 -1.06 -20.69
N ASN A 54 15.86 -0.99 -19.65
CA ASN A 54 16.96 -0.02 -19.55
C ASN A 54 18.24 -0.58 -20.21
N PRO A 55 18.61 -0.13 -21.44
CA PRO A 55 19.74 -0.69 -22.16
C PRO A 55 21.09 -0.42 -21.48
N ARG A 56 21.15 0.55 -20.55
CA ARG A 56 22.36 0.89 -19.79
C ARG A 56 22.57 0.00 -18.56
N LYS A 57 21.54 -0.72 -18.09
CA LYS A 57 21.59 -1.49 -16.83
C LYS A 57 21.25 -2.98 -17.00
N GLY A 58 20.68 -3.40 -18.14
CA GLY A 58 20.27 -4.79 -18.35
C GLY A 58 19.13 -5.21 -17.41
N ALA A 59 18.89 -6.51 -17.27
CA ALA A 59 17.92 -7.02 -16.31
C ALA A 59 18.51 -6.96 -14.88
N SER A 60 17.92 -6.14 -14.02
CA SER A 60 18.40 -5.90 -12.64
C SER A 60 17.46 -6.40 -11.55
N HIS A 61 16.22 -6.73 -11.91
CA HIS A 61 15.19 -7.24 -11.00
C HIS A 61 14.55 -8.49 -11.62
N THR A 62 13.73 -9.14 -10.83
CA THR A 62 12.88 -10.27 -11.18
C THR A 62 11.41 -9.86 -11.06
N TRP A 63 10.51 -10.69 -11.57
CA TRP A 63 9.08 -10.51 -11.31
C TRP A 63 8.70 -10.77 -9.85
N ASP A 64 9.58 -11.40 -9.06
CA ASP A 64 9.39 -11.58 -7.62
C ASP A 64 9.58 -10.25 -6.90
N ASP A 65 10.56 -9.46 -7.32
CA ASP A 65 10.76 -8.09 -6.82
C ASP A 65 9.53 -7.23 -7.12
N VAL A 66 8.99 -7.30 -8.36
CA VAL A 66 7.74 -6.59 -8.70
C VAL A 66 6.59 -6.97 -7.78
N ARG A 67 6.47 -8.25 -7.41
CA ARG A 67 5.43 -8.70 -6.46
C ARG A 67 5.65 -8.15 -5.06
N SER A 68 6.90 -8.05 -4.61
CA SER A 68 7.25 -7.42 -3.34
C SER A 68 6.83 -5.95 -3.33
N GLU A 69 7.25 -5.19 -4.35
CA GLU A 69 6.92 -3.75 -4.42
C GLU A 69 5.41 -3.50 -4.48
N LEU A 70 4.65 -4.39 -5.14
CA LEU A 70 3.18 -4.31 -5.13
C LEU A 70 2.59 -4.56 -3.75
N CYS A 71 3.18 -5.45 -2.95
CA CYS A 71 2.79 -5.63 -1.55
C CYS A 71 3.10 -4.37 -0.74
N ASP A 72 4.23 -3.72 -0.97
CA ASP A 72 4.59 -2.47 -0.28
C ASP A 72 3.59 -1.35 -0.59
N VAL A 73 3.19 -1.18 -1.86
CA VAL A 73 2.10 -0.26 -2.24
C VAL A 73 0.80 -0.56 -1.48
N VAL A 74 0.40 -1.84 -1.39
CA VAL A 74 -0.84 -2.23 -0.69
C VAL A 74 -0.74 -1.91 0.80
N ILE A 75 0.37 -2.27 1.45
CA ILE A 75 0.60 -2.03 2.87
C ILE A 75 0.61 -0.52 3.15
N THR A 76 1.33 0.27 2.35
CA THR A 76 1.35 1.74 2.48
C THR A 76 -0.03 2.35 2.31
N ALA A 77 -0.84 1.86 1.36
CA ALA A 77 -2.21 2.32 1.17
C ALA A 77 -3.11 1.99 2.36
N MET A 78 -2.97 0.80 2.96
CA MET A 78 -3.73 0.40 4.14
C MET A 78 -3.36 1.25 5.36
N VAL A 79 -2.07 1.51 5.59
CA VAL A 79 -1.60 2.41 6.67
C VAL A 79 -2.06 3.85 6.47
N ALA A 80 -2.03 4.33 5.23
CA ALA A 80 -2.55 5.64 4.85
C ALA A 80 -4.07 5.74 5.11
N LEU A 81 -4.84 4.71 4.77
CA LEU A 81 -6.27 4.66 5.07
C LEU A 81 -6.53 4.64 6.57
N ARG A 82 -5.77 3.84 7.33
CA ARG A 82 -5.86 3.77 8.80
C ARG A 82 -5.52 5.09 9.50
N THR A 83 -4.71 5.92 8.85
CA THR A 83 -4.43 7.28 9.33
C THR A 83 -5.63 8.21 9.21
N LEU A 84 -6.44 8.05 8.16
CA LEU A 84 -7.63 8.88 7.91
C LEU A 84 -8.87 8.36 8.63
N ALA A 85 -8.95 7.05 8.86
CA ALA A 85 -10.11 6.37 9.39
C ALA A 85 -9.68 5.34 10.46
N PRO A 86 -10.02 5.53 11.74
CA PRO A 86 -9.79 4.51 12.77
C PRO A 86 -10.51 3.18 12.48
N ASP A 87 -11.61 3.24 11.74
CA ASP A 87 -12.45 2.14 11.26
C ASP A 87 -12.07 1.67 9.84
N ALA A 88 -10.81 1.84 9.44
CA ALA A 88 -10.33 1.56 8.07
C ALA A 88 -10.72 0.18 7.52
N GLY A 89 -10.78 -0.86 8.36
CA GLY A 89 -11.22 -2.19 7.95
C GLY A 89 -12.67 -2.23 7.44
N GLU A 90 -13.58 -1.53 8.12
CA GLU A 90 -14.99 -1.41 7.70
C GLU A 90 -15.11 -0.55 6.43
N VAL A 91 -14.38 0.58 6.40
CA VAL A 91 -14.33 1.48 5.23
C VAL A 91 -13.87 0.74 3.98
N PHE A 92 -12.77 -0.02 4.09
CA PHE A 92 -12.23 -0.80 2.98
C PHE A 92 -13.20 -1.88 2.53
N THR A 93 -13.72 -2.68 3.47
CA THR A 93 -14.61 -3.81 3.16
C THR A 93 -15.90 -3.34 2.49
N THR A 94 -16.48 -2.25 3.00
CA THR A 94 -17.67 -1.61 2.41
C THR A 94 -17.39 -1.12 1.00
N HIS A 95 -16.26 -0.43 0.80
CA HIS A 95 -15.89 0.05 -0.53
C HIS A 95 -15.66 -1.10 -1.51
N LEU A 96 -14.94 -2.14 -1.08
CA LEU A 96 -14.66 -3.34 -1.88
C LEU A 96 -15.94 -4.09 -2.26
N ALA A 97 -16.88 -4.23 -1.33
CA ALA A 97 -18.19 -4.83 -1.61
C ALA A 97 -18.94 -4.05 -2.70
N GLY A 98 -18.94 -2.71 -2.62
CA GLY A 98 -19.54 -1.85 -3.64
C GLY A 98 -18.85 -1.96 -5.01
N VAL A 99 -17.51 -2.04 -5.06
CA VAL A 99 -16.77 -2.29 -6.31
C VAL A 99 -17.16 -3.65 -6.88
N ARG A 100 -17.18 -4.69 -6.05
CA ARG A 100 -17.57 -6.04 -6.46
C ARG A 100 -18.97 -6.07 -7.08
N GLU A 101 -19.96 -5.45 -6.44
CA GLU A 101 -21.33 -5.41 -6.94
C GLU A 101 -21.41 -4.73 -8.31
N ARG A 102 -20.71 -3.59 -8.49
CA ARG A 102 -20.66 -2.89 -9.79
C ARG A 102 -19.97 -3.70 -10.89
N SER A 103 -18.96 -4.48 -10.54
CA SER A 103 -18.15 -5.23 -11.53
C SER A 103 -18.71 -6.61 -11.86
N LEU A 104 -19.28 -7.31 -10.87
CA LEU A 104 -19.68 -8.72 -10.98
C LEU A 104 -21.18 -8.97 -10.77
N GLY A 105 -21.95 -7.94 -10.42
CA GLY A 105 -23.36 -8.05 -10.05
C GLY A 105 -23.57 -8.45 -8.58
N PRO A 106 -24.84 -8.46 -8.12
CA PRO A 106 -25.20 -8.91 -6.77
C PRO A 106 -24.83 -10.39 -6.58
N ARG A 107 -24.52 -10.75 -5.33
CA ARG A 107 -24.13 -12.12 -4.96
C ARG A 107 -25.34 -13.03 -4.85
#